data_AF-A0A401FUT7-F1
#
_entry.id   AF-A0A401FUT7-F1
#
_cell.length_a   1.000
_cell.length_b   1.000
_cell.length_c   1.000
_cell.angle_alpha   90.00
_cell.angle_beta   90.00
_cell.angle_gamma   90.00
#
_symmetry.space_group_name_H-M   'P 1'
#
loop_
_entity.id
_entity.type
_entity.pdbx_description
1 polymer ?
#
loop_
_entity_poly.entity_id
_entity_poly.type
_entity_poly.pdbx_seq_one_letter_code
_entity_poly.pdbx_strand_id
1 'polypeptide(L)' 'MDMHTITVMAVIGLVFLLVTWMAVIDIATKEFSSQGVRIGWGITVALVPFIGCLLYFLFGFRKGVRKEKNAGI' A
#
# COMPACT_ATOMS: atom_id res chain seq x y z
N MET A 1 -2.54 11.76 -18.79
CA MET A 1 -2.86 11.57 -17.36
C MET A 1 -3.19 12.95 -16.82
N ASP A 2 -4.41 13.17 -16.35
CA ASP A 2 -4.82 14.49 -15.89
C ASP A 2 -4.08 14.88 -14.61
N MET A 3 -3.86 16.18 -14.41
CA MET A 3 -3.18 16.71 -13.22
C MET A 3 -3.80 16.17 -11.93
N HIS A 4 -5.12 16.13 -11.87
CA HIS A 4 -5.87 15.58 -10.73
C HIS A 4 -5.53 14.11 -10.45
N THR A 5 -5.41 13.28 -11.49
CA THR A 5 -5.03 11.87 -11.36
C THR A 5 -3.60 11.72 -10.83
N ILE A 6 -2.67 12.55 -11.31
CA ILE A 6 -1.29 12.58 -10.83
C ILE A 6 -1.25 12.96 -9.35
N THR A 7 -1.97 14.01 -8.95
CA THR A 7 -2.05 14.46 -7.56
C THR A 7 -2.58 13.37 -6.64
N VAL A 8 -3.68 12.70 -7.03
CA VAL A 8 -4.24 11.59 -6.24
C VAL A 8 -3.23 10.46 -6.07
N MET A 9 -2.55 10.05 -7.15
CA MET A 9 -1.53 9.01 -7.08
C MET A 9 -0.34 9.41 -6.19
N ALA A 10 0.11 10.66 -6.30
CA ALA A 10 1.22 11.18 -5.50
C ALA A 10 0.87 11.23 -4.00
N VAL A 11 -0.34 11.68 -3.65
CA VAL A 11 -0.81 11.72 -2.26
C VAL A 11 -0.91 10.30 -1.68
N ILE A 12 -1.48 9.36 -2.44
CA ILE A 12 -1.57 7.96 -2.01
C ILE A 12 -0.16 7.38 -1.77
N GLY A 13 0.77 7.61 -2.70
CA GLY A 13 2.16 7.16 -2.55
C GLY A 13 2.87 7.79 -1.35
N LEU A 14 2.65 9.09 -1.10
CA LEU A 14 3.22 9.79 0.04
C LEU A 14 2.66 9.27 1.37
N VAL A 15 1.34 9.08 1.47
CA VAL A 15 0.69 8.52 2.66
C VAL A 15 1.21 7.11 2.93
N PHE A 16 1.31 6.27 1.89
CA PHE A 16 1.87 4.92 2.00
C PHE A 16 3.30 4.97 2.57
N LEU A 17 4.16 5.82 2.01
CA LEU A 17 5.54 5.99 2.46
C LEU A 17 5.61 6.41 3.94
N LEU A 18 4.83 7.43 4.33
CA LEU A 18 4.82 7.94 5.70
C LEU A 18 4.38 6.89 6.71
N VAL A 19 3.32 6.13 6.41
CA VAL A 19 2.82 5.06 7.28
C VAL A 19 3.87 3.95 7.42
N THR A 20 4.55 3.56 6.34
CA THR A 20 5.62 2.56 6.40
C THR A 20 6.81 3.04 7.24
N TRP A 21 7.21 4.31 7.13
CA TRP A 21 8.29 4.84 7.95
C TRP A 21 7.92 4.98 9.43
N MET A 22 6.69 5.42 9.74
CA MET A 22 6.19 5.46 11.12
C MET A 22 6.18 4.07 11.75
N ALA A 23 5.74 3.07 11.00
CA ALA A 23 5.79 1.66 11.37
C ALA A 23 7.21 1.19 11.75
N VAL A 24 8.21 1.50 10.92
CA VAL A 24 9.61 1.14 11.18
C VAL A 24 10.14 1.84 12.43
N ILE A 25 9.85 3.13 12.60
CA ILE A 25 10.26 3.90 13.78
C ILE A 25 9.60 3.34 15.03
N ASP A 26 8.32 2.97 14.99
CA ASP A 26 7.59 2.38 16.12
C ASP A 26 8.24 1.07 16.58
N ILE A 27 8.61 0.19 15.65
CA ILE A 27 9.29 -1.10 15.94
C ILE A 27 10.74 -0.87 16.42
N ALA A 28 11.40 0.17 15.93
CA ALA A 28 12.77 0.50 16.31
C ALA A 28 12.86 1.14 17.71
N THR A 29 11.83 1.89 18.11
CA THR A 29 11.80 2.65 19.37
C THR A 29 11.15 1.90 20.52
N LYS A 30 10.29 0.90 20.26
CA LYS A 30 9.66 0.10 21.30
C LYS A 30 10.52 -1.08 21.76
N GLU A 31 10.61 -1.23 23.07
CA GLU A 31 11.10 -2.45 23.70
C GLU A 31 9.97 -3.47 23.81
N PHE A 32 10.22 -4.68 23.34
CA PHE A 32 9.24 -5.77 23.39
C PHE A 32 9.65 -6.77 24.46
N SER A 33 8.67 -7.31 25.18
CA SER A 33 8.88 -8.29 26.26
C SER A 33 9.50 -9.61 25.77
N SER A 34 9.37 -9.93 24.48
CA SER A 34 9.91 -11.13 23.84
C SER A 34 10.28 -10.83 22.38
N GLN A 35 11.35 -11.46 21.89
CA GLN A 35 11.75 -11.39 20.48
C GLN A 35 10.64 -11.88 19.55
N GLY A 36 9.86 -12.90 19.95
CA GLY A 36 8.74 -13.42 19.17
C GLY A 36 7.62 -12.40 19.00
N VAL A 37 7.33 -11.62 20.04
CA VAL A 37 6.32 -10.54 19.99
C VAL A 37 6.81 -9.41 19.09
N ARG A 38 8.10 -9.06 19.15
CA ARG A 38 8.70 -8.05 18.27
C ARG A 38 8.59 -8.43 16.79
N ILE A 39 8.92 -9.68 16.46
CA ILE A 39 8.86 -10.18 15.08
C ILE A 39 7.41 -10.25 14.61
N GLY A 40 6.50 -10.76 15.45
CA GLY A 40 5.07 -10.82 15.14
C GLY A 40 4.50 -9.43 14.85
N TRP A 41 4.74 -8.46 15.74
CA TRP A 41 4.31 -7.08 15.53
C TRP A 41 4.96 -6.45 14.30
N GLY A 42 6.26 -6.70 14.09
CA GLY A 42 6.98 -6.18 12.93
C GLY A 42 6.40 -6.68 11.61
N ILE A 43 6.08 -7.96 11.52
CA ILE A 43 5.43 -8.56 10.33
C ILE A 43 4.04 -8.00 10.13
N THR A 44 3.22 -7.93 11.19
CA THR A 44 1.86 -7.39 11.10
C THR A 44 1.87 -5.94 10.61
N VAL A 45 2.69 -5.08 11.22
CA VAL A 45 2.77 -3.66 10.89
C VAL A 45 3.40 -3.42 9.52
N ALA A 46 4.38 -4.23 9.12
CA ALA A 46 4.95 -4.18 7.78
C ALA A 46 3.96 -4.62 6.70
N LEU A 47 3.04 -5.55 6.99
CA LEU A 47 2.05 -6.05 6.04
C LEU A 47 0.83 -5.14 5.86
N VAL A 48 0.44 -4.36 6.88
CA VAL A 48 -0.68 -3.41 6.82
C VAL A 48 -0.70 -2.53 5.57
N PRO A 49 0.40 -1.82 5.20
CA PRO A 49 0.39 -0.98 4.00
C PRO A 49 0.14 -1.78 2.71
N PHE A 50 0.50 -3.06 2.66
CA PHE A 50 0.30 -3.93 1.49
C PHE A 50 -1.11 -4.53 1.36
N ILE A 51 -1.98 -4.40 2.37
CA ILE A 51 -3.36 -4.92 2.34
C ILE A 51 -4.14 -4.29 1.17
N GLY A 52 -3.93 -3.01 0.89
CA GLY A 52 -4.59 -2.34 -0.24
C GLY A 52 -4.23 -2.98 -1.59
N CYS A 53 -2.98 -3.39 -1.78
CA CYS A 53 -2.54 -4.14 -2.97
C CYS A 53 -3.21 -5.52 -3.03
N LEU A 54 -3.28 -6.25 -1.92
CA LEU A 54 -3.97 -7.53 -1.84
C LEU A 54 -5.45 -7.40 -2.25
N LEU A 55 -6.15 -6.41 -1.71
CA LEU A 55 -7.55 -6.16 -2.05
C LEU A 55 -7.74 -5.80 -3.54
N TYR A 56 -6.82 -5.02 -4.13
CA TYR A 56 -6.85 -4.74 -5.56
C TYR A 56 -6.65 -6.02 -6.40
N PHE A 57 -5.72 -6.90 -6.03
CA PHE A 57 -5.53 -8.17 -6.74
C PHE A 57 -6.74 -9.10 -6.59
N LEU A 58 -7.31 -9.20 -5.39
CA LEU A 58 -8.45 -10.07 -5.10
C LEU A 58 -9.74 -9.60 -5.79
N PHE A 59 -10.03 -8.30 -5.78
CA PHE A 59 -11.33 -7.76 -6.23
C PHE A 59 -11.24 -6.87 -7.49
N GLY A 60 -10.14 -6.16 -7.68
CA GLY A 60 -9.97 -5.16 -8.74
C GLY A 60 -9.40 -5.72 -10.04
N PHE A 61 -8.55 -6.76 -9.97
CA PHE A 61 -7.84 -7.31 -11.14
C PHE A 61 -8.79 -7.77 -12.26
N ARG A 62 -9.98 -8.28 -11.90
CA ARG A 62 -10.99 -8.77 -12.87
C ARG A 62 -11.96 -7.68 -13.36
N LYS A 63 -11.91 -6.47 -12.78
CA LYS A 63 -12.78 -5.34 -13.15
C LYS A 63 -12.18 -4.42 -14.22
N GLY A 64 -10.91 -4.60 -14.56
CA GLY A 64 -10.26 -3.83 -15.62
C GLY A 64 -10.65 -4.33 -17.01
N VAL A 65 -11.61 -3.68 -17.66
CA VAL A 65 -11.79 -3.82 -19.11
C VAL A 65 -10.73 -2.94 -19.77
N ARG A 66 -9.82 -3.54 -20.56
CA ARG A 66 -8.95 -2.75 -21.45
C ARG A 66 -9.90 -1.91 -22.31
N LYS A 67 -9.78 -0.58 -22.29
CA LYS A 67 -10.42 0.23 -23.33
C LYS A 67 -9.88 -0.30 -24.65
N GLU A 68 -10.70 -1.06 -25.37
CA GLU A 68 -10.47 -1.29 -26.78
C GLU A 68 -10.33 0.10 -27.39
N LYS A 69 -9.19 0.37 -28.04
CA LYS A 69 -9.09 1.54 -28.88
C LYS A 69 -10.21 1.36 -29.91
N ASN A 70 -11.28 2.14 -29.79
CA ASN A 70 -12.33 2.11 -30.79
C ASN A 70 -11.68 2.35 -32.15
N ALA A 71 -11.90 1.35 -33.00
CA ALA A 71 -11.85 1.38 -34.44
C ALA A 71 -12.41 2.69 -35.00
N GLY A 72 -11.77 3.22 -36.04
CA GLY A 72 -12.34 4.29 -36.88
C GLY A 72 -11.38 5.43 -37.24
N ILE A 73 -10.22 5.12 -37.85
CA ILE A 73 -9.69 5.80 -39.04
C ILE A 73 -9.02 4.72 -39.89
#